data_AF-A0AAV5IB36-F1
#
_entry.id   AF-A0AAV5IB36-F1
#
_cell.length_a   1.000
_cell.length_b   1.000
_cell.length_c   1.000
_cell.angle_alpha   90.00
_cell.angle_beta   90.00
_cell.angle_gamma   90.00
#
_symmetry.space_group_name_H-M   'P 1'
#
loop_
_entity.id
_entity.type
_entity.pdbx_description
1 polymer ?
#
loop_
_entity_poly.entity_id
_entity_poly.type
_entity_poly.pdbx_seq_one_letter_code
_entity_poly.pdbx_strand_id
1 'polypeptide(L)'
;MAPTTPRLVIPIDLKKKPWEQNQPLHNRWHPQIPPVADVKVGEVFRVEMVDWTGGAVKDDDCAIDIKFIDLSPVSIISILHAVK
;
A
#
# COMPACT_ATOMS: atom_id res chain seq x y z
N MET A 1 22.26 15.16 12.97
CA MET A 1 20.93 14.88 13.55
C MET A 1 20.15 14.06 12.55
N ALA A 2 19.51 12.97 12.96
CA ALA A 2 18.57 12.27 12.09
C ALA A 2 17.44 13.26 11.70
N PRO A 3 16.93 13.22 10.45
CA PRO A 3 15.79 14.05 10.08
C PRO A 3 14.63 13.79 11.05
N THR A 4 13.91 14.84 11.43
CA THR A 4 12.79 14.77 12.38
C THR A 4 11.65 13.88 11.90
N THR A 5 11.60 13.58 10.60
CA THR A 5 10.60 12.71 9.96
C THR A 5 11.30 11.57 9.21
N PRO A 6 10.88 10.30 9.42
CA PRO A 6 11.36 9.16 8.64
C PRO A 6 11.18 9.36 7.14
N ARG A 7 12.10 8.82 6.33
CA ARG A 7 11.99 8.86 4.86
C ARG A 7 10.75 8.10 4.40
N LEU A 8 9.91 8.74 3.59
CA LEU A 8 8.79 8.09 2.91
C LEU A 8 9.32 7.25 1.74
N VAL A 9 9.03 5.95 1.77
CA VAL A 9 9.53 4.97 0.81
C VAL A 9 8.48 4.66 -0.25
N ILE A 10 7.24 4.48 0.19
CA ILE A 10 6.10 4.15 -0.66
C ILE A 10 5.04 5.22 -0.42
N PRO A 11 4.93 6.24 -1.30
CA PRO A 11 3.87 7.24 -1.24
C PRO A 11 2.57 6.67 -1.82
N ILE A 12 1.44 7.04 -1.22
CA ILE A 12 0.11 6.62 -1.68
C ILE A 12 -0.74 7.83 -2.06
N ASP A 13 -1.37 7.77 -3.24
CA ASP A 13 -2.41 8.72 -3.65
C ASP A 13 -3.79 8.07 -3.52
N LEU A 14 -4.57 8.45 -2.50
CA LEU A 14 -5.91 7.92 -2.25
C LEU A 14 -6.93 8.25 -3.35
N LYS A 15 -6.61 9.16 -4.28
CA LYS A 15 -7.46 9.47 -5.44
C LYS A 15 -7.26 8.49 -6.60
N LYS A 16 -6.22 7.65 -6.54
CA LYS A 16 -5.88 6.67 -7.56
C LYS A 16 -6.16 5.26 -7.08
N LYS A 17 -6.52 4.38 -8.01
CA LYS A 17 -6.68 2.96 -7.68
C LYS A 17 -5.34 2.32 -7.33
N PRO A 18 -5.32 1.21 -6.57
CA PRO A 18 -4.08 0.52 -6.16
C PRO A 18 -3.11 0.18 -7.31
N TRP A 19 -3.63 -0.15 -8.50
CA TRP A 19 -2.84 -0.46 -9.69
C TRP A 19 -2.46 0.77 -10.53
N GLU A 20 -2.98 1.95 -10.19
CA GLU A 20 -2.68 3.24 -10.83
C GLU A 20 -1.66 4.06 -10.01
N GLN A 21 -1.22 3.54 -8.87
CA GLN A 21 -0.15 4.12 -8.07
C GLN A 21 1.15 4.17 -8.86
N ASN A 22 2.03 5.12 -8.52
CA ASN A 22 3.32 5.25 -9.20
C ASN A 22 4.18 3.99 -9.06
N GLN A 23 4.00 3.28 -7.95
CA GLN A 23 4.44 1.90 -7.74
C GLN A 23 3.18 1.05 -7.58
N PRO A 24 2.83 0.21 -8.58
CA PRO A 24 1.62 -0.60 -8.51
C PRO A 24 1.61 -1.48 -7.27
N LEU A 25 0.52 -1.44 -6.51
CA LEU A 25 0.35 -2.31 -5.35
C LEU A 25 -0.05 -3.72 -5.79
N HIS A 26 0.33 -4.71 -4.99
CA HIS A 26 0.07 -6.11 -5.28
C HIS A 26 -0.95 -6.67 -4.29
N ASN A 27 -1.77 -7.62 -4.73
CA ASN A 27 -2.73 -8.29 -3.86
C ASN A 27 -2.45 -9.80 -3.69
N ARG A 28 -1.30 -10.26 -4.20
CA ARG A 28 -0.83 -11.65 -4.13
C ARG A 28 0.65 -11.68 -3.81
N TRP A 29 1.07 -12.73 -3.12
CA TRP A 29 2.47 -13.03 -2.90
C TRP A 29 2.98 -13.92 -4.01
N HIS A 30 4.03 -13.48 -4.71
CA HIS A 30 4.69 -14.27 -5.72
C HIS A 30 6.18 -13.93 -5.75
N PRO A 31 7.09 -14.91 -5.82
CA PRO A 31 8.54 -14.67 -5.76
C PRO A 31 9.09 -13.84 -6.91
N GLN A 32 8.34 -13.74 -8.02
CA GLN A 32 8.72 -12.92 -9.18
C GLN A 32 8.29 -11.45 -9.06
N ILE A 33 7.60 -11.06 -7.99
CA ILE A 33 7.24 -9.66 -7.78
C ILE A 33 8.52 -8.87 -7.43
N PRO A 34 8.88 -7.84 -8.21
CA PRO A 34 10.10 -7.08 -7.96
C PRO A 34 9.99 -6.23 -6.69
N PRO A 35 11.12 -5.95 -6.01
CA PRO A 35 11.18 -4.92 -4.97
C PRO A 35 10.70 -3.56 -5.49
N VAL A 36 10.05 -2.78 -4.63
CA VAL A 36 9.68 -1.38 -4.96
C VAL A 36 10.66 -0.35 -4.40
N ALA A 37 11.46 -0.71 -3.39
CA ALA A 37 12.48 0.15 -2.79
C ALA A 37 13.48 -0.64 -1.93
N ASP A 38 14.64 -0.02 -1.66
CA ASP A 38 15.66 -0.50 -0.74
C ASP A 38 15.71 0.36 0.54
N VAL A 39 16.06 -0.29 1.66
CA VAL A 39 16.26 0.34 2.98
C VAL A 39 17.51 -0.27 3.63
N LYS A 40 18.18 0.52 4.47
CA LYS A 40 19.37 0.06 5.21
C LYS A 40 19.00 -0.64 6.52
N VAL A 41 19.82 -1.59 6.94
CA VAL A 41 19.70 -2.15 8.30
C VAL A 41 19.79 -1.03 9.35
N GLY A 42 18.78 -0.95 10.22
CA GLY A 42 18.66 0.10 11.24
C GLY A 42 18.03 1.41 10.77
N GLU A 43 17.63 1.53 9.49
CA GLU A 43 16.90 2.69 8.99
C GLU A 43 15.46 2.71 9.50
N VAL A 44 15.02 3.84 10.05
CA VAL A 44 13.61 4.11 10.33
C VAL A 44 13.02 4.82 9.11
N PHE A 45 11.99 4.23 8.53
CA PHE A 45 11.34 4.71 7.32
C PHE A 45 9.82 4.61 7.42
N ARG A 46 9.11 5.30 6.52
CA ARG A 46 7.65 5.32 6.45
C ARG A 46 7.16 4.66 5.17
N VAL A 47 6.13 3.84 5.29
CA VAL A 47 5.37 3.25 4.18
C VAL A 47 3.94 3.71 4.36
N GLU A 48 3.39 4.35 3.33
CA GLU A 48 1.96 4.63 3.28
C GLU A 48 1.24 3.43 2.65
N MET A 49 0.01 3.20 3.08
CA MET A 49 -0.80 2.08 2.62
C MET A 49 -2.21 2.57 2.28
N VAL A 50 -2.81 1.93 1.28
CA VAL A 50 -4.26 2.01 1.07
C VAL A 50 -4.92 1.05 2.07
N ASP A 51 -6.18 1.29 2.41
CA ASP A 51 -6.94 0.28 3.14
C ASP A 51 -7.03 -1.02 2.33
N TRP A 52 -7.28 -2.13 3.03
CA TRP A 52 -7.26 -3.47 2.45
C TRP A 52 -8.26 -3.69 1.30
N THR A 53 -9.32 -2.86 1.21
CA THR A 53 -10.33 -2.89 0.15
C THR A 53 -9.97 -2.04 -1.05
N GLY A 54 -8.97 -1.15 -0.93
CA GLY A 54 -8.56 -0.27 -2.01
C GLY A 54 -9.46 0.95 -2.17
N GLY A 55 -10.10 1.41 -1.09
CA GLY A 55 -11.03 2.53 -1.08
C GLY A 55 -12.46 2.16 -1.49
N ALA A 56 -12.86 0.89 -1.35
CA ALA A 56 -14.21 0.46 -1.70
C ALA A 56 -15.27 0.92 -0.68
N VAL A 57 -14.88 1.04 0.60
CA VAL A 57 -15.75 1.47 1.70
C VAL A 57 -15.79 3.00 1.79
N LYS A 58 -16.98 3.56 1.90
CA LYS A 58 -17.23 5.01 1.95
C LYS A 58 -17.78 5.43 3.30
N ASP A 59 -17.60 6.72 3.60
CA ASP A 59 -18.15 7.37 4.78
C ASP A 59 -19.43 8.12 4.39
N ASP A 60 -20.54 7.39 4.22
CA ASP A 60 -21.82 7.92 3.72
C ASP A 60 -23.07 7.38 4.46
N ASP A 61 -22.89 6.88 5.68
CA ASP A 61 -23.94 6.26 6.52
C ASP A 61 -24.72 5.11 5.83
N CYS A 62 -24.14 4.49 4.79
CA CYS A 62 -24.79 3.46 3.99
C CYS A 62 -23.98 2.15 3.94
N ALA A 63 -24.52 1.06 4.49
CA ALA A 63 -23.84 -0.25 4.49
C ALA A 63 -23.93 -1.03 3.15
N ILE A 64 -24.36 -0.39 2.06
CA ILE A 64 -24.53 -1.03 0.75
C ILE A 64 -23.17 -1.44 0.18
N ASP A 65 -22.15 -0.61 0.37
CA ASP A 65 -20.78 -0.87 -0.07
C ASP A 65 -20.21 -2.15 0.56
N ILE A 66 -20.40 -2.37 1.87
CA ILE A 66 -20.00 -3.58 2.59
C ILE A 66 -20.79 -4.80 2.09
N LYS A 67 -22.10 -4.64 1.86
CA LYS A 67 -22.97 -5.75 1.44
C LYS A 67 -22.60 -6.29 0.05
N PHE A 68 -22.16 -5.42 -0.85
CA PHE A 68 -21.87 -5.76 -2.25
C PHE A 68 -20.38 -5.63 -2.60
N ILE A 69 -19.51 -5.60 -1.60
CA ILE A 69 -18.07 -5.49 -1.82
C ILE A 69 -17.55 -6.70 -2.61
N ASP A 70 -16.74 -6.44 -3.65
CA ASP A 70 -15.97 -7.49 -4.29
C ASP A 70 -14.72 -7.78 -3.45
N LEU A 71 -14.61 -9.02 -2.96
CA LEU A 71 -13.48 -9.50 -2.17
C LEU A 71 -12.39 -10.16 -3.03
N SER A 72 -12.59 -10.32 -4.33
CA SER A 72 -11.55 -10.87 -5.21
C SER A 72 -10.22 -10.06 -5.22
N PRO A 73 -10.22 -8.71 -5.14
CA PRO A 73 -9.01 -7.92 -5.18
C PRO A 73 -8.31 -7.81 -3.81
N VAL A 74 -8.91 -8.27 -2.71
CA VAL A 74 -8.29 -8.20 -1.37
C VAL A 74 -7.19 -9.27 -1.20
N SER A 75 -6.21 -9.09 -0.30
CA SER A 75 -5.85 -7.85 0.43
C SER A 75 -4.78 -7.09 -0.36
N ILE A 76 -4.90 -5.77 -0.48
CA ILE A 76 -3.89 -4.93 -1.16
C ILE A 76 -2.67 -4.74 -0.24
N ILE A 77 -1.50 -5.04 -0.77
CA ILE A 77 -0.22 -5.13 -0.04
C ILE A 77 0.84 -4.31 -0.79
N SER A 78 1.67 -3.62 -0.01
CA SER A 78 2.91 -3.01 -0.49
C SER A 78 4.08 -3.98 -0.22
N ILE A 79 4.78 -4.44 -1.26
CA ILE A 79 5.90 -5.38 -1.11
C ILE A 79 7.21 -4.60 -1.09
N LEU A 80 7.81 -4.51 0.09
CA LEU A 80 9.16 -3.99 0.29
C LEU A 80 10.15 -5.14 0.42
N HIS A 81 11.27 -5.11 -0.31
CA HIS A 81 12.44 -5.90 0.07
C HIS A 81 13.43 -5.00 0.81
N ALA A 82 13.86 -5.43 1.99
CA ALA A 82 14.96 -4.80 2.69
C ALA A 82 16.28 -5.38 2.16
N VAL A 83 17.04 -4.63 1.36
CA VAL A 83 18.39 -5.01 0.96
C VAL A 83 19.34 -3.79 0.99
N LYS A 84 20.00 -3.58 2.13
CA LYS A 84 21.46 -3.43 2.28
C LYS A 84 21.89 -3.29 3.74
#